data_AF-A0A4R9LW25-F1
#
_entry.id   AF-A0A4R9LW25-F1
#
_cell.length_a   1.000
_cell.length_b   1.000
_cell.length_c   1.000
_cell.angle_alpha   90.00
_cell.angle_beta   90.00
_cell.angle_gamma   90.00
#
_symmetry.space_group_name_H-M   'P 1'
#
loop_
_entity.id
_entity.type
_entity.pdbx_description
1 polymer ?
#
loop_
_entity_poly.entity_id
_entity_poly.type
_entity_poly.pdbx_seq_one_letter_code
_entity_poly.pdbx_strand_id
1 'polypeptide(L)'
;MKTNQTFSIVSYNIVIFNFLFACATHPIYSEDLTPADLYYYDGKNRIELEVEPGLLAEFGAPEEHTSPKSKSGVRALDKNAGLVRIKGRTNIWKTNAQGGSVSTSKSLNQSKRIGYSPVFRSSQDGTLLALPGNIIVEFSPSLSHSHIENWLAMKGLRPVKKLEIANRNFYEVETPAGVPALNLANSLVGQEGVVSSSPNWWREVSPK
;
A
#
# COMPACT_ATOMS: atom_id res chain seq x y z
N MET A 1 42.05 -58.43 45.17
CA MET A 1 42.56 -57.29 44.35
C MET A 1 42.60 -57.80 42.92
N LYS A 2 41.90 -57.29 41.90
CA LYS A 2 41.08 -56.09 41.66
C LYS A 2 39.85 -56.53 40.84
N THR A 3 38.69 -55.99 41.16
CA THR A 3 37.41 -56.22 40.49
C THR A 3 37.32 -55.29 39.28
N ASN A 4 37.08 -55.82 38.07
CA ASN A 4 36.90 -55.02 36.85
C ASN A 4 35.50 -54.41 36.83
N GLN A 5 35.42 -53.09 36.86
CA GLN A 5 34.19 -52.31 36.63
C GLN A 5 33.99 -52.09 35.13
N THR A 6 32.84 -52.53 34.61
CA THR A 6 32.31 -52.20 33.29
C THR A 6 31.64 -50.82 33.34
N PHE A 7 32.10 -49.88 32.50
CA PHE A 7 31.44 -48.59 32.29
C PHE A 7 30.38 -48.71 31.19
N SER A 8 29.12 -48.47 31.53
CA SER A 8 28.03 -48.27 30.57
C SER A 8 28.05 -46.84 30.04
N ILE A 9 28.13 -46.69 28.71
CA ILE A 9 28.01 -45.39 28.03
C ILE A 9 26.52 -45.09 27.85
N VAL A 10 26.04 -44.03 28.49
CA VAL A 10 24.69 -43.49 28.30
C VAL A 10 24.72 -42.54 27.10
N SER A 11 24.03 -42.90 26.01
CA SER A 11 23.89 -42.07 24.81
C SER A 11 22.82 -41.00 25.06
N TYR A 12 23.21 -39.73 25.12
CA TYR A 12 22.28 -38.60 25.13
C TYR A 12 21.75 -38.35 23.71
N ASN A 13 20.43 -38.48 23.53
CA ASN A 13 19.75 -38.02 22.32
C ASN A 13 19.70 -36.48 22.33
N ILE A 14 20.51 -35.84 21.49
CA ILE A 14 20.43 -34.39 21.24
C ILE A 14 19.24 -34.16 20.29
N VAL A 15 18.14 -33.60 20.82
CA VAL A 15 17.04 -33.10 19.99
C VAL A 15 17.46 -31.73 19.44
N ILE A 16 17.86 -31.70 18.17
CA ILE A 16 18.16 -30.47 17.45
C ILE A 16 16.82 -29.82 17.07
N PHE A 17 16.42 -28.79 17.82
CA PHE A 17 15.33 -27.90 17.44
C PHE A 17 15.80 -27.03 16.27
N ASN A 18 15.42 -27.40 15.05
CA ASN A 18 15.59 -26.55 13.87
C ASN A 18 14.62 -25.37 13.97
N PHE A 19 15.11 -24.22 14.44
CA PHE A 19 14.43 -22.95 14.27
C PHE A 19 14.50 -22.56 12.78
N LEU A 20 13.44 -22.86 12.03
CA LEU A 20 13.23 -22.27 10.71
C LEU A 20 12.94 -20.78 10.91
N PHE A 21 13.92 -19.93 10.62
CA PHE A 21 13.66 -18.52 10.37
C PHE A 21 12.80 -18.43 9.11
N ALA A 22 11.49 -18.25 9.28
CA ALA A 22 10.64 -17.78 8.19
C ALA A 22 11.10 -16.36 7.86
N CYS A 23 11.94 -16.22 6.82
CA CYS A 23 12.14 -14.92 6.20
C CYS A 23 10.78 -14.42 5.76
N ALA A 24 10.24 -13.41 6.46
CA ALA A 24 9.04 -12.70 6.04
C ALA A 24 9.36 -11.99 4.71
N THR A 25 9.05 -12.67 3.60
CA THR A 25 9.13 -12.09 2.26
C THR A 25 8.13 -10.95 2.21
N HIS A 26 8.63 -9.74 2.01
CA HIS A 26 7.76 -8.61 1.78
C HIS A 26 7.18 -8.76 0.36
N PRO A 27 5.87 -8.51 0.17
CA PRO A 27 5.29 -8.51 -1.16
C PRO A 27 6.02 -7.47 -2.03
N ILE A 28 6.45 -7.90 -3.21
CA ILE A 28 7.03 -7.02 -4.22
C ILE A 28 5.85 -6.40 -4.97
N TYR A 29 5.66 -5.10 -4.80
CA TYR A 29 4.62 -4.36 -5.51
C TYR A 29 5.20 -3.75 -6.78
N SER A 30 4.43 -3.79 -7.88
CA SER A 30 4.79 -3.04 -9.08
C SER A 30 4.69 -1.54 -8.78
N GLU A 31 5.80 -0.83 -8.97
CA GLU A 31 5.87 0.63 -8.85
C GLU A 31 5.76 1.34 -10.20
N ASP A 32 5.71 0.57 -11.29
CA ASP A 32 5.62 1.10 -12.64
C ASP A 32 4.16 1.33 -13.00
N LEU A 33 3.91 2.43 -13.70
CA LEU A 33 2.57 2.82 -14.13
C LEU A 33 2.56 2.92 -15.64
N THR A 34 1.82 2.02 -16.29
CA THR A 34 1.59 2.11 -17.73
C THR A 34 0.27 2.80 -18.00
N PRO A 35 0.06 3.39 -19.20
CA PRO A 35 -1.24 3.94 -19.57
C PRO A 35 -2.39 2.92 -19.47
N ALA A 36 -2.10 1.63 -19.63
CA ALA A 36 -3.10 0.57 -19.49
C ALA A 36 -3.58 0.39 -18.05
N ASP A 37 -2.79 0.80 -17.06
CA ASP A 37 -3.09 0.65 -15.62
C ASP A 37 -3.82 1.86 -15.02
N LEU A 38 -4.04 2.92 -15.81
CA LEU A 38 -4.67 4.17 -15.38
C LEU A 38 -6.19 4.05 -15.28
N TYR A 39 -6.65 3.18 -14.41
CA TYR A 39 -8.07 3.03 -14.09
C TYR A 39 -8.24 2.46 -12.70
N TYR A 40 -9.46 2.57 -12.16
CA TYR A 40 -9.88 1.82 -10.98
C TYR A 40 -11.32 1.35 -11.12
N TYR A 41 -11.74 0.47 -10.21
CA TYR A 41 -13.13 0.03 -10.13
C TYR A 41 -13.86 0.72 -8.98
N ASP A 42 -15.00 1.33 -9.29
CA ASP A 42 -16.02 1.68 -8.31
C ASP A 42 -17.16 0.65 -8.40
N GLY A 43 -17.10 -0.34 -7.52
CA GLY A 43 -17.91 -1.55 -7.64
C GLY A 43 -17.59 -2.29 -8.94
N LYS A 44 -18.54 -2.31 -9.89
CA LYS A 44 -18.39 -2.96 -11.21
C LYS A 44 -17.97 -1.99 -12.31
N ASN A 45 -17.92 -0.70 -12.03
CA ASN A 45 -17.65 0.32 -13.04
C ASN A 45 -16.15 0.58 -13.12
N ARG A 46 -15.56 0.39 -14.30
CA ARG A 46 -14.20 0.84 -14.59
C ARG A 46 -14.23 2.35 -14.84
N ILE A 47 -13.37 3.08 -14.13
CA ILE A 47 -13.23 4.52 -14.21
C ILE A 47 -11.81 4.83 -14.67
N GLU A 48 -11.65 5.46 -15.83
CA GLU A 48 -10.32 5.87 -16.32
C GLU A 48 -9.77 7.03 -15.48
N LEU A 49 -8.45 7.03 -15.33
CA LEU A 49 -7.70 8.04 -14.62
C LEU A 49 -6.76 8.77 -15.57
N GLU A 50 -6.54 10.04 -15.29
CA GLU A 50 -5.45 10.82 -15.88
C GLU A 50 -4.48 11.23 -14.78
N VAL A 51 -3.18 11.17 -15.05
CA VAL A 51 -2.19 11.71 -14.10
C VAL A 51 -2.15 13.22 -14.25
N GLU A 52 -2.36 13.94 -13.16
CA GLU A 52 -2.19 15.40 -13.13
C GLU A 52 -0.71 15.77 -13.21
N PRO A 53 -0.24 16.38 -14.31
CA PRO A 53 1.18 16.58 -14.52
C PRO A 53 1.80 17.46 -13.44
N GLY A 54 2.81 16.93 -12.74
CA GLY A 54 3.56 17.64 -11.71
C GLY A 54 2.81 17.89 -10.42
N LEU A 55 1.60 17.35 -10.23
CA LEU A 55 0.93 17.36 -8.93
C LEU A 55 1.26 16.11 -8.13
N LEU A 56 1.63 16.32 -6.86
CA LEU A 56 2.03 15.28 -5.93
C LEU A 56 1.30 15.47 -4.60
N ALA A 57 0.61 14.44 -4.13
CA ALA A 57 0.04 14.39 -2.80
C ALA A 57 1.07 13.85 -1.80
N GLU A 58 1.12 14.45 -0.62
CA GLU A 58 1.92 14.03 0.52
C GLU A 58 0.98 13.75 1.71
N PHE A 59 1.16 12.60 2.33
CA PHE A 59 0.31 12.06 3.39
C PHE A 59 1.13 11.78 4.65
N GLY A 60 0.52 12.03 5.81
CA GLY A 60 1.14 11.68 7.09
C GLY A 60 2.32 12.57 7.50
N ALA A 61 2.59 13.64 6.74
CA ALA A 61 3.57 14.65 7.10
C ALA A 61 3.21 15.29 8.45
N PRO A 62 4.16 15.38 9.40
CA PRO A 62 3.97 16.18 10.61
C PRO A 62 3.71 17.65 10.27
N GLU A 63 3.07 18.41 11.17
CA GLU A 63 2.64 19.79 10.90
C GLU A 63 3.82 20.71 10.47
N GLU A 64 5.00 20.50 11.04
CA GLU A 64 6.25 21.20 10.67
C GLU A 64 6.65 21.00 9.20
N HIS A 65 6.21 19.89 8.59
CA HIS A 65 6.43 19.56 7.19
C HIS A 65 5.33 20.08 6.24
N THR A 66 4.28 20.72 6.77
CA THR A 66 3.14 21.22 5.99
C THR A 66 3.20 22.73 5.71
N SER A 67 4.23 23.42 6.21
CA SER A 67 4.46 24.85 6.05
C SER A 67 5.23 25.18 4.75
N PRO A 68 5.09 26.39 4.16
CA PRO A 68 5.93 26.84 3.04
C PRO A 68 7.45 26.76 3.31
N LYS A 69 7.85 26.79 4.59
CA LYS A 69 9.24 26.64 5.07
C LYS A 69 9.64 25.18 5.34
N SER A 70 8.75 24.22 5.09
CA SER A 70 8.99 22.79 5.25
C SER A 70 10.15 22.33 4.39
N LYS A 71 11.02 21.49 4.97
CA LYS A 71 11.95 20.65 4.22
C LYS A 71 11.25 19.35 3.82
N SER A 72 10.13 19.44 3.11
CA SER A 72 9.43 18.26 2.60
C SER A 72 10.37 17.49 1.68
N GLY A 73 10.19 16.16 1.60
CA GLY A 73 10.97 15.35 0.66
C GLY A 73 10.85 15.88 -0.78
N VAL A 74 9.69 16.45 -1.11
CA VAL A 74 9.44 17.10 -2.41
C VAL A 74 10.44 18.21 -2.71
N ARG A 75 10.73 19.10 -1.74
CA ARG A 75 11.69 20.20 -1.93
C ARG A 75 13.15 19.75 -1.98
N ALA A 76 13.45 18.57 -1.44
CA ALA A 76 14.77 17.96 -1.58
C ALA A 76 15.04 17.48 -3.02
N LEU A 77 13.98 17.06 -3.74
CA LEU A 77 14.06 16.66 -5.15
C LEU A 77 13.84 17.82 -6.13
N ASP A 78 13.04 18.81 -5.76
CA ASP A 78 12.82 20.03 -6.53
C ASP A 78 12.77 21.26 -5.60
N LYS A 79 13.86 22.03 -5.58
CA LYS A 79 13.97 23.25 -4.75
C LYS A 79 12.87 24.28 -5.03
N ASN A 80 12.27 24.26 -6.23
CA ASN A 80 11.22 25.18 -6.65
C ASN A 80 9.82 24.62 -6.43
N ALA A 81 9.68 23.42 -5.85
CA ALA A 81 8.39 22.83 -5.56
C ALA A 81 7.55 23.77 -4.68
N GLY A 82 6.30 23.99 -5.10
CA GLY A 82 5.36 24.89 -4.44
C GLY A 82 4.25 24.11 -3.77
N LEU A 83 3.94 24.42 -2.52
CA LEU A 83 2.72 23.93 -1.88
C LEU A 83 1.51 24.63 -2.51
N VAL A 84 0.62 23.86 -3.14
CA VAL A 84 -0.56 24.38 -3.84
C VAL A 84 -1.75 24.43 -2.90
N ARG A 85 -1.97 23.36 -2.12
CA ARG A 85 -3.16 23.19 -1.26
C ARG A 85 -2.84 22.35 -0.03
N ILE A 86 -3.59 22.59 1.04
CA ILE A 86 -3.69 21.71 2.21
C ILE A 86 -5.15 21.31 2.35
N LYS A 87 -5.42 20.00 2.47
CA LYS A 87 -6.77 19.43 2.65
C LYS A 87 -6.72 18.35 3.73
N GLY A 88 -7.20 18.70 4.92
CA GLY A 88 -7.05 17.83 6.09
C GLY A 88 -5.57 17.56 6.37
N ARG A 89 -5.17 16.28 6.37
CA ARG A 89 -3.78 15.83 6.56
C ARG A 89 -3.01 15.57 5.26
N THR A 90 -3.51 16.10 4.15
CA THR A 90 -2.92 15.91 2.82
C THR A 90 -2.42 17.25 2.28
N ASN A 91 -1.16 17.28 1.86
CA ASN A 91 -0.58 18.42 1.16
C ASN A 91 -0.49 18.11 -0.33
N ILE A 92 -0.92 19.05 -1.16
CA ILE A 92 -0.78 18.95 -2.62
C ILE A 92 0.32 19.89 -3.07
N TRP A 93 1.37 19.33 -3.64
CA TRP A 93 2.54 20.02 -4.13
C TRP A 93 2.53 20.08 -5.66
N LYS A 94 3.03 21.18 -6.22
CA LYS A 94 3.45 21.29 -7.62
C LYS A 94 4.96 21.13 -7.66
N THR A 95 5.42 20.19 -8.48
CA THR A 95 6.84 19.89 -8.68
C THR A 95 7.14 19.75 -10.17
N ASN A 96 8.34 20.17 -10.56
CA ASN A 96 8.92 19.96 -11.88
C ASN A 96 10.13 19.01 -11.81
N ALA A 97 10.22 18.18 -10.76
CA ALA A 97 11.25 17.17 -10.63
C ALA A 97 11.30 16.25 -11.87
N GLN A 98 12.51 15.83 -12.23
CA GLN A 98 12.77 15.00 -13.41
C GLN A 98 11.94 13.70 -13.37
N GLY A 99 11.33 13.34 -14.49
CA GLY A 99 10.48 12.14 -14.59
C GLY A 99 9.04 12.33 -14.08
N GLY A 100 8.67 13.54 -13.66
CA GLY A 100 7.29 13.89 -13.30
C GLY A 100 6.84 13.37 -11.94
N SER A 101 5.55 13.55 -11.63
CA SER A 101 4.97 13.22 -10.32
C SER A 101 5.02 11.72 -9.99
N VAL A 102 4.89 10.84 -10.99
CA VAL A 102 5.00 9.39 -10.80
C VAL A 102 6.40 9.00 -10.33
N SER A 103 7.45 9.36 -11.10
CA SER A 103 8.84 9.07 -10.72
C SER A 103 9.21 9.71 -9.38
N THR A 104 8.75 10.94 -9.14
CA THR A 104 9.00 11.65 -7.87
C THR A 104 8.39 10.90 -6.69
N SER A 105 7.14 10.45 -6.81
CA SER A 105 6.47 9.68 -5.74
C SER A 105 7.22 8.38 -5.42
N LYS A 106 7.66 7.66 -6.46
CA LYS A 106 8.47 6.43 -6.36
C LYS A 106 9.76 6.69 -5.57
N SER A 107 10.51 7.73 -5.93
CA SER A 107 11.75 8.09 -5.24
C SER A 107 11.55 8.49 -3.78
N LEU A 108 10.41 9.11 -3.44
CA LEU A 108 10.14 9.60 -2.08
C LEU A 108 9.56 8.52 -1.16
N ASN A 109 8.88 7.52 -1.69
CA ASN A 109 8.26 6.43 -0.93
C ASN A 109 9.24 5.39 -0.36
N GLN A 110 10.54 5.69 -0.34
CA GLN A 110 11.54 4.82 0.30
C GLN A 110 11.38 4.74 1.83
N SER A 111 10.73 5.74 2.46
CA SER A 111 10.43 5.73 3.90
C SER A 111 8.95 5.49 4.16
N LYS A 112 8.60 4.58 5.09
CA LYS A 112 7.19 4.25 5.42
C LYS A 112 6.46 5.31 6.25
N ARG A 113 7.10 6.43 6.61
CA ARG A 113 6.49 7.43 7.52
C ARG A 113 5.65 8.49 6.81
N ILE A 114 6.06 8.88 5.60
CA ILE A 114 5.38 9.89 4.80
C ILE A 114 5.09 9.25 3.45
N GLY A 115 3.81 9.21 3.08
CA GLY A 115 3.37 8.63 1.82
C GLY A 115 3.29 9.70 0.74
N TYR A 116 3.76 9.38 -0.46
CA TYR A 116 3.67 10.25 -1.62
C TYR A 116 2.89 9.56 -2.74
N SER A 117 2.07 10.31 -3.45
CA SER A 117 1.30 9.79 -4.58
C SER A 117 1.30 10.83 -5.70
N PRO A 118 1.38 10.44 -6.97
CA PRO A 118 0.91 11.33 -8.03
C PRO A 118 -0.56 11.64 -7.76
N VAL A 119 -1.00 12.84 -8.15
CA VAL A 119 -2.43 13.17 -8.16
C VAL A 119 -3.01 12.67 -9.47
N PHE A 120 -4.20 12.08 -9.39
CA PHE A 120 -4.97 11.63 -10.53
C PHE A 120 -6.23 12.47 -10.67
N ARG A 121 -6.75 12.57 -11.89
CA ARG A 121 -8.07 13.08 -12.20
C ARG A 121 -8.96 11.94 -12.68
N SER A 122 -10.13 11.82 -12.08
CA SER A 122 -11.18 10.93 -12.57
C SER A 122 -11.76 11.46 -13.87
N SER A 123 -11.83 10.61 -14.90
CA SER A 123 -12.50 10.93 -16.16
C SER A 123 -14.02 11.06 -16.03
N GLN A 124 -14.62 10.48 -14.99
CA GLN A 124 -16.07 10.45 -14.79
C GLN A 124 -16.63 11.80 -14.34
N ASP A 125 -15.93 12.48 -13.43
CA ASP A 125 -16.42 13.67 -12.73
C ASP A 125 -15.36 14.77 -12.53
N GLY A 126 -14.13 14.53 -13.02
CA GLY A 126 -13.02 15.46 -12.86
C GLY A 126 -12.45 15.54 -11.45
N THR A 127 -12.90 14.68 -10.52
CA THR A 127 -12.45 14.68 -9.12
C THR A 127 -10.96 14.36 -9.04
N LEU A 128 -10.25 15.11 -8.18
CA LEU A 128 -8.85 14.81 -7.86
C LEU A 128 -8.76 13.69 -6.84
N LEU A 129 -7.90 12.72 -7.15
CA LEU A 129 -7.69 11.49 -6.40
C LEU A 129 -6.21 11.30 -6.07
N ALA A 130 -5.90 10.65 -4.97
CA ALA A 130 -4.54 10.26 -4.63
C ALA A 130 -4.52 9.00 -3.75
N LEU A 131 -3.37 8.35 -3.70
CA LEU A 131 -3.18 7.01 -3.12
C LEU A 131 -2.35 7.10 -1.83
N PRO A 132 -2.99 7.22 -0.65
CA PRO A 132 -2.30 7.25 0.64
C PRO A 132 -1.62 5.92 0.99
N GLY A 133 -1.93 4.86 0.25
CA GLY A 133 -1.56 3.48 0.56
C GLY A 133 -2.79 2.71 1.02
N ASN A 134 -2.58 1.41 1.22
CA ASN A 134 -3.61 0.41 1.45
C ASN A 134 -4.63 0.29 0.30
N ILE A 135 -5.27 -0.87 0.25
CA ILE A 135 -6.42 -1.13 -0.62
C ILE A 135 -7.58 -1.66 0.22
N ILE A 136 -8.78 -1.48 -0.29
CA ILE A 136 -9.99 -2.08 0.25
C ILE A 136 -10.38 -3.25 -0.66
N VAL A 137 -10.51 -4.43 -0.08
CA VAL A 137 -10.92 -5.65 -0.78
C VAL A 137 -12.20 -6.16 -0.16
N GLU A 138 -13.19 -6.43 -1.00
CA GLU A 138 -14.38 -7.18 -0.62
C GLU A 138 -14.22 -8.63 -1.06
N PHE A 139 -14.37 -9.54 -0.11
CA PHE A 139 -14.45 -10.98 -0.39
C PHE A 139 -15.89 -11.46 -0.43
N SER A 140 -16.11 -12.60 -1.08
CA SER A 140 -17.41 -13.27 -1.11
C SER A 140 -17.94 -13.47 0.33
N PRO A 141 -19.24 -13.21 0.58
CA PRO A 141 -19.84 -13.44 1.89
C PRO A 141 -19.87 -14.92 2.30
N SER A 142 -19.73 -15.85 1.34
CA SER A 142 -19.64 -17.28 1.62
C SER A 142 -18.29 -17.72 2.21
N LEU A 143 -17.25 -16.89 2.10
CA LEU A 143 -15.93 -17.21 2.62
C LEU A 143 -15.88 -16.96 4.12
N SER A 144 -15.34 -17.92 4.87
CA SER A 144 -15.04 -17.73 6.29
C SER A 144 -13.84 -16.81 6.47
N HIS A 145 -13.75 -16.19 7.66
CA HIS A 145 -12.58 -15.38 8.04
C HIS A 145 -11.26 -16.13 7.85
N SER A 146 -11.19 -17.41 8.27
CA SER A 146 -9.99 -18.24 8.11
C SER A 146 -9.59 -18.47 6.66
N HIS A 147 -10.55 -18.66 5.75
CA HIS A 147 -10.26 -18.81 4.33
C HIS A 147 -9.67 -17.52 3.74
N ILE A 148 -10.19 -16.36 4.14
CA ILE A 148 -9.72 -15.05 3.68
C ILE A 148 -8.30 -14.77 4.17
N GLU A 149 -8.02 -14.99 5.46
CA GLU A 149 -6.68 -14.81 6.03
C GLU A 149 -5.66 -15.71 5.34
N ASN A 150 -6.01 -16.98 5.08
CA ASN A 150 -5.15 -17.91 4.34
C ASN A 150 -4.92 -17.44 2.90
N TRP A 151 -5.96 -16.95 2.21
CA TRP A 151 -5.84 -16.43 0.85
C TRP A 151 -4.90 -15.21 0.79
N LEU A 152 -5.01 -14.30 1.74
CA LEU A 152 -4.13 -13.13 1.86
C LEU A 152 -2.69 -13.57 2.13
N ALA A 153 -2.48 -14.47 3.10
CA ALA A 153 -1.17 -15.00 3.46
C ALA A 153 -0.48 -15.72 2.28
N MET A 154 -1.21 -16.55 1.52
CA MET A 154 -0.68 -17.22 0.32
C MET A 154 -0.20 -16.25 -0.75
N LYS A 155 -0.75 -15.02 -0.78
CA LYS A 155 -0.33 -13.96 -1.69
C LYS A 155 0.72 -13.01 -1.09
N GLY A 156 1.16 -13.26 0.15
CA GLY A 156 2.04 -12.37 0.88
C GLY A 156 1.39 -11.02 1.27
N LEU A 157 0.06 -10.95 1.23
CA LEU A 157 -0.70 -9.74 1.55
C LEU A 157 -1.00 -9.70 3.04
N ARG A 158 -0.89 -8.50 3.63
CA ARG A 158 -1.11 -8.29 5.06
C ARG A 158 -2.42 -7.53 5.29
N PRO A 159 -3.43 -8.13 5.94
CA PRO A 159 -4.60 -7.38 6.38
C PRO A 159 -4.20 -6.39 7.47
N VAL A 160 -4.66 -5.15 7.34
CA VAL A 160 -4.58 -4.11 8.37
C VAL A 160 -5.71 -4.32 9.37
N LYS A 161 -6.94 -4.50 8.87
CA LYS A 161 -8.13 -4.77 9.65
C LYS A 161 -9.28 -5.25 8.76
N LYS A 162 -10.24 -5.94 9.38
CA LYS A 162 -11.58 -6.10 8.83
C LYS A 162 -12.37 -4.81 9.03
N LEU A 163 -13.13 -4.39 8.02
CA LEU A 163 -14.07 -3.27 8.13
C LEU A 163 -15.45 -3.80 8.53
N GLU A 164 -16.01 -3.23 9.60
CA GLU A 164 -17.31 -3.63 10.13
C GLU A 164 -18.44 -3.03 9.28
N ILE A 165 -18.73 -3.67 8.15
CA ILE A 165 -19.83 -3.32 7.24
C ILE A 165 -20.79 -4.52 7.19
N ALA A 166 -22.06 -4.28 7.53
CA ALA A 166 -23.13 -5.26 7.74
C ALA A 166 -22.99 -6.57 6.92
N ASN A 167 -22.50 -7.62 7.56
CA ASN A 167 -22.34 -8.98 7.01
C ASN A 167 -21.52 -9.07 5.70
N ARG A 168 -20.65 -8.11 5.44
CA ARG A 168 -19.74 -8.11 4.28
C ARG A 168 -18.31 -8.34 4.73
N ASN A 169 -17.55 -8.99 3.86
CA ASN A 169 -16.16 -9.32 4.12
C ASN A 169 -15.23 -8.27 3.51
N PHE A 170 -15.29 -7.05 4.05
CA PHE A 170 -14.36 -5.98 3.67
C PHE A 170 -13.11 -6.00 4.52
N TYR A 171 -11.97 -5.91 3.85
CA TYR A 171 -10.66 -5.86 4.49
C TYR A 171 -9.87 -4.69 3.93
N GLU A 172 -9.23 -3.95 4.83
CA GLU A 172 -8.14 -3.06 4.46
C GLU A 172 -6.87 -3.90 4.41
N VAL A 173 -6.19 -3.90 3.27
CA VAL A 173 -4.96 -4.66 3.03
C VAL A 173 -3.82 -3.67 2.81
N GLU A 174 -2.69 -3.93 3.46
CA GLU A 174 -1.56 -3.00 3.48
C GLU A 174 -0.87 -2.92 2.12
N THR A 175 -0.66 -1.69 1.63
CA THR A 175 0.22 -1.40 0.49
C THR A 175 0.96 -0.09 0.71
N PRO A 176 2.13 0.12 0.07
CA PRO A 176 2.74 1.43 -0.02
C PRO A 176 1.79 2.46 -0.65
N ALA A 177 2.06 3.74 -0.34
CA ALA A 177 1.43 4.87 -1.01
C ALA A 177 1.80 4.93 -2.51
N GLY A 178 0.96 5.59 -3.29
CA GLY A 178 1.17 5.75 -4.73
C GLY A 178 0.81 4.51 -5.54
N VAL A 179 1.48 4.37 -6.69
CA VAL A 179 1.22 3.37 -7.75
C VAL A 179 1.08 1.91 -7.25
N PRO A 180 1.87 1.43 -6.27
CA PRO A 180 1.68 0.10 -5.69
C PRO A 180 0.24 -0.24 -5.27
N ALA A 181 -0.47 0.71 -4.68
CA ALA A 181 -1.86 0.52 -4.25
C ALA A 181 -2.80 0.33 -5.44
N LEU A 182 -2.63 1.14 -6.50
CA LEU A 182 -3.43 1.05 -7.72
C LEU A 182 -3.20 -0.28 -8.44
N ASN A 183 -1.93 -0.63 -8.64
CA ASN A 183 -1.55 -1.85 -9.34
C ASN A 183 -2.04 -3.10 -8.59
N LEU A 184 -1.88 -3.14 -7.26
CA LEU A 184 -2.39 -4.28 -6.49
C LEU A 184 -3.91 -4.37 -6.62
N ALA A 185 -4.65 -3.28 -6.40
CA ALA A 185 -6.11 -3.30 -6.48
C ALA A 185 -6.60 -3.80 -7.85
N ASN A 186 -6.02 -3.29 -8.95
CA ASN A 186 -6.35 -3.72 -10.30
C ASN A 186 -6.03 -5.20 -10.53
N SER A 187 -4.92 -5.71 -9.97
CA SER A 187 -4.53 -7.11 -10.11
C SER A 187 -5.49 -8.09 -9.42
N LEU A 188 -6.21 -7.65 -8.38
CA LEU A 188 -7.13 -8.50 -7.63
C LEU A 188 -8.52 -8.63 -8.27
N VAL A 189 -8.86 -7.75 -9.22
CA VAL A 189 -10.16 -7.77 -9.89
C VAL A 189 -10.31 -9.05 -10.72
N GLY A 190 -11.44 -9.74 -10.54
CA GLY A 190 -11.76 -10.98 -11.25
C GLY A 190 -11.09 -12.23 -10.66
N GLN A 191 -10.29 -12.11 -9.60
CA GLN A 191 -9.78 -13.29 -8.90
C GLN A 191 -10.88 -14.01 -8.12
N GLU A 192 -10.77 -15.33 -8.03
CA GLU A 192 -11.73 -16.14 -7.28
C GLU A 192 -11.82 -15.68 -5.81
N GLY A 193 -13.05 -15.53 -5.33
CA GLY A 193 -13.35 -15.09 -3.97
C GLY A 193 -13.32 -13.57 -3.77
N VAL A 194 -12.77 -12.79 -4.72
CA VAL A 194 -12.78 -11.32 -4.67
C VAL A 194 -14.02 -10.78 -5.39
N VAL A 195 -14.84 -10.04 -4.65
CA VAL A 195 -16.04 -9.36 -5.18
C VAL A 195 -15.69 -7.99 -5.75
N SER A 196 -14.87 -7.23 -5.02
CA SER A 196 -14.38 -5.92 -5.46
C SER A 196 -13.01 -5.62 -4.85
N SER A 197 -12.22 -4.80 -5.55
CA SER A 197 -10.95 -4.29 -5.06
C SER A 197 -10.72 -2.88 -5.55
N SER A 198 -10.40 -1.98 -4.64
CA SER A 198 -10.15 -0.57 -4.95
C SER A 198 -9.08 -0.01 -4.01
N PRO A 199 -8.23 0.93 -4.45
CA PRO A 199 -7.38 1.65 -3.52
C PRO A 199 -8.16 2.37 -2.43
N ASN A 200 -7.54 2.59 -1.27
CA ASN A 200 -8.10 3.45 -0.23
C ASN A 200 -7.95 4.93 -0.63
N TRP A 201 -8.74 5.36 -1.60
CA TRP A 201 -8.63 6.66 -2.25
C TRP A 201 -8.75 7.83 -1.27
N TRP A 202 -7.77 8.74 -1.28
CA TRP A 202 -8.04 10.12 -0.94
C TRP A 202 -8.77 10.78 -2.11
N ARG A 203 -9.84 11.54 -1.81
CA ARG A 203 -10.64 12.26 -2.81
C ARG A 203 -10.76 13.72 -2.38
N GLU A 204 -10.57 14.64 -3.31
CA GLU A 204 -10.86 16.05 -3.04
C GLU A 204 -12.38 16.25 -2.98
N VAL A 205 -12.90 16.34 -1.75
CA VAL A 205 -14.27 16.81 -1.53
C VAL A 205 -14.28 18.34 -1.60
N SER A 206 -15.00 18.87 -2.59
CA SER A 206 -15.34 20.30 -2.59
C SER A 206 -16.47 20.51 -1.59
N PRO A 207 -16.38 21.50 -0.67
CA PRO A 207 -17.56 21.94 0.06
C PRO A 207 -18.62 22.37 -0.96
N LYS A 208 -19.84 21.85 -0.83
CA LYS A 208 -21.00 22.41 -1.53
C LYS A 208 -21.35 23.78 -0.96
#